data_AF-A0A117RGU7-F1
#
_entry.id   AF-A0A117RGU7-F1
#
_cell.length_a   1.000
_cell.length_b   1.000
_cell.length_c   1.000
_cell.angle_alpha   90.00
_cell.angle_beta   90.00
_cell.angle_gamma   90.00
#
_symmetry.space_group_name_H-M   'P 1'
#
loop_
_entity.id
_entity.type
_entity.pdbx_description
1 polymer ?
#
loop_
_entity_poly.entity_id
_entity_poly.type
_entity_poly.pdbx_seq_one_letter_code
_entity_poly.pdbx_strand_id
1 'polypeptide(L)' 'MPSFVQVHPYDDHLMVNPHIWGQPASANPLLQLRNIDGGEWFQRYGDSFEAVWASARPWAPDRQE' A
#
# COMPACT_ATOMS: atom_id res chain seq x y z
N MET A 1 -17.78 -5.22 -1.99
CA MET A 1 -16.53 -5.55 -2.71
C MET A 1 -15.44 -4.67 -2.12
N PRO A 2 -14.28 -5.20 -1.71
CA PRO A 2 -13.31 -4.40 -0.99
C PRO A 2 -12.68 -3.36 -1.93
N SER A 3 -12.69 -2.10 -1.51
CA SER A 3 -11.79 -1.07 -2.03
C SER A 3 -10.37 -1.49 -1.65
N PHE A 4 -9.54 -1.79 -2.65
CA PHE A 4 -8.14 -2.12 -2.45
C PHE A 4 -7.31 -0.83 -2.34
N VAL A 5 -6.20 -0.90 -1.63
CA VAL A 5 -5.28 0.24 -1.45
C VAL A 5 -3.89 -0.17 -1.91
N GLN A 6 -3.21 0.73 -2.61
CA GLN A 6 -1.80 0.54 -2.96
C GLN A 6 -0.95 1.33 -1.97
N VAL A 7 0.12 0.71 -1.47
CA VAL A 7 1.05 1.29 -0.49
C VAL A 7 2.46 1.17 -1.05
N HIS A 8 3.20 2.29 -1.04
CA HIS A 8 4.59 2.37 -1.49
C HIS A 8 5.44 2.97 -0.36
N PRO A 9 6.26 2.15 0.32
CA PRO A 9 7.13 2.63 1.39
C PRO A 9 8.41 3.30 0.89
N TYR A 10 8.83 4.38 1.56
CA TYR A 10 10.04 5.16 1.30
C TYR A 10 10.62 5.71 2.61
N ASP A 11 11.51 4.98 3.26
CA ASP A 11 12.11 5.37 4.55
C ASP A 11 11.03 5.87 5.54
N ASP A 12 11.03 7.17 5.85
CA ASP A 12 10.08 7.82 6.77
C ASP A 12 8.74 8.26 6.12
N HIS A 13 8.50 7.87 4.87
CA HIS A 13 7.30 8.22 4.11
C HIS A 13 6.57 7.00 3.57
N LEU A 14 5.23 7.06 3.56
CA LEU A 14 4.37 6.10 2.87
C LEU A 14 3.50 6.84 1.86
N MET A 15 3.53 6.38 0.61
CA MET A 15 2.61 6.82 -0.44
C MET A 15 1.44 5.84 -0.54
N VAL A 16 0.26 6.30 -0.16
CA VAL A 16 -0.97 5.51 -0.10
C VAL A 16 -1.93 6.01 -1.19
N ASN A 17 -2.36 5.11 -2.07
CA ASN A 17 -3.35 5.40 -3.12
C ASN A 17 -4.60 4.53 -2.87
N PRO A 18 -5.63 5.08 -2.18
CA PRO A 18 -6.90 4.41 -1.98
C PRO A 18 -7.70 4.37 -3.28
N HIS A 19 -8.23 3.20 -3.66
CA HIS A 19 -9.07 3.12 -4.85
C HIS A 19 -10.46 3.68 -4.63
N ILE A 20 -10.79 4.73 -5.39
CA ILE A 20 -12.15 5.23 -5.52
C ILE A 20 -12.86 4.40 -6.60
N TRP A 21 -14.04 3.89 -6.27
CA TRP A 21 -14.83 3.09 -7.19
C TRP A 21 -15.18 3.87 -8.47
N GLY A 22 -15.02 3.23 -9.63
CA GLY A 22 -15.35 3.83 -10.92
C GLY A 22 -14.35 4.88 -11.41
N GLN A 23 -13.18 5.01 -10.78
CA GLN A 23 -12.09 5.87 -11.23
C GLN A 23 -10.84 5.03 -11.59
N PRO A 24 -10.08 5.43 -12.62
CA PRO A 24 -8.80 4.79 -12.91
C PRO A 24 -7.80 5.08 -11.78
N ALA A 25 -6.85 4.16 -11.56
CA ALA A 25 -5.86 4.24 -10.48
C ALA A 25 -5.10 5.58 -10.43
N SER A 26 -4.84 6.17 -11.60
CA SER A 26 -4.14 7.44 -11.76
C SER A 26 -4.96 8.66 -11.36
N ALA A 27 -6.29 8.55 -11.31
CA ALA A 27 -7.21 9.62 -10.93
C ALA A 27 -7.54 9.61 -9.43
N ASN A 28 -7.06 8.61 -8.70
CA ASN A 28 -7.27 8.52 -7.26
C ASN A 28 -6.35 9.49 -6.49
N PRO A 29 -6.78 9.95 -5.30
CA PRO A 29 -5.93 10.77 -4.45
C PRO A 29 -4.70 9.98 -3.99
N LEU A 30 -3.53 10.60 -4.09
CA LEU A 30 -2.30 10.09 -3.49
C LEU A 30 -2.07 10.79 -2.16
N LEU A 31 -2.02 10.01 -1.08
CA LEU A 31 -1.70 10.50 0.26
C LEU A 31 -0.22 10.23 0.55
N GLN A 32 0.52 11.28 0.91
CA GLN A 32 1.88 11.15 1.45
C GLN A 32 1.80 11.21 2.97
N LEU A 33 2.00 10.08 3.63
CA LEU A 33 2.05 9.97 5.08
C LEU A 33 3.52 10.04 5.51
N ARG A 34 3.79 10.79 6.57
CA ARG A 34 5.12 10.85 7.19
C ARG A 34 5.07 10.18 8.56
N ASN A 35 6.13 9.48 8.93
CA ASN A 35 6.30 8.99 10.28
C ASN A 35 6.50 10.18 11.23
N ILE A 36 5.58 10.39 12.15
CA ILE A 36 5.61 11.48 13.13
C ILE A 36 5.16 10.96 14.48
N ASP A 37 5.74 11.49 15.56
CA ASP A 37 5.33 11.14 16.92
C ASP A 37 3.84 11.43 17.14
N GLY A 38 3.12 10.43 17.66
CA GLY A 38 1.67 10.50 17.87
C GLY A 38 0.82 10.31 16.61
N GLY A 39 1.41 10.09 15.44
CA GLY A 39 0.71 9.79 14.20
C GLY A 39 0.44 8.29 14.03
N GLU A 40 -0.82 7.89 13.89
CA GLU A 40 -1.17 6.46 13.75
C GLU A 40 -1.26 5.97 12.31
N TRP A 41 -1.48 6.86 11.35
CA TRP A 41 -1.79 6.48 9.97
C TRP A 41 -0.61 5.81 9.27
N PHE A 42 0.61 6.33 9.48
CA PHE A 42 1.83 5.73 8.97
C PHE A 42 1.98 4.29 9.48
N GLN A 43 1.88 4.09 10.80
CA GLN A 43 1.99 2.79 11.44
C GLN A 43 0.94 1.81 10.88
N ARG A 44 -0.34 2.20 10.84
CA ARG A 44 -1.43 1.32 10.41
C ARG A 44 -1.29 0.85 8.96
N TYR A 45 -0.90 1.75 8.05
CA TYR A 45 -0.67 1.36 6.65
C TYR A 45 0.62 0.54 6.49
N GLY A 46 1.65 0.83 7.29
CA GLY A 46 2.87 0.03 7.36
C GLY A 46 2.60 -1.41 7.82
N ASP A 47 1.87 -1.57 8.93
CA ASP A 47 1.51 -2.88 9.48
C ASP A 47 0.66 -3.69 8.47
N SER A 48 -0.25 -3.03 7.76
CA SER A 48 -1.02 -3.67 6.68
C SER A 48 -0.14 -4.12 5.51
N PHE A 49 0.87 -3.34 5.15
CA PHE A 49 1.82 -3.72 4.11
C PHE A 49 2.63 -4.94 4.54
N GLU A 50 3.17 -4.93 5.76
CA GLU A 50 3.96 -6.03 6.32
C GLU A 50 3.14 -7.33 6.41
N ALA A 51 1.87 -7.24 6.82
CA ALA A 51 0.98 -8.41 6.85
C ALA A 51 0.79 -9.06 5.47
N VAL A 52 0.66 -8.25 4.41
CA VAL A 52 0.56 -8.76 3.03
C VAL A 52 1.91 -9.29 2.57
N TRP A 53 2.99 -8.56 2.81
CA TRP A 53 4.34 -8.92 2.40
C TRP A 53 4.81 -10.25 3.03
N ALA A 54 4.50 -10.49 4.31
CA ALA A 54 4.78 -11.75 4.99
C ALA A 54 4.12 -12.97 4.35
N SER A 55 3.01 -12.77 3.61
CA SER A 55 2.32 -13.81 2.86
C SER A 55 2.78 -13.93 1.40
N ALA A 56 3.59 -12.99 0.92
CA ALA A 56 4.04 -12.93 -0.47
C ALA A 56 5.01 -14.08 -0.78
N ARG A 57 5.03 -14.49 -2.04
CA ARG A 57 5.98 -15.49 -2.55
C ARG A 57 6.96 -14.81 -3.50
N PRO A 58 8.23 -15.26 -3.53
CA PRO A 58 9.17 -14.82 -4.55
C PRO A 58 8.56 -15.04 -5.94
N TRP A 59 8.74 -14.05 -6.81
CA TRP A 59 8.37 -14.19 -8.21
C TRP A 59 9.29 -15.25 -8.84
N ALA A 60 8.71 -16.38 -9.27
CA ALA A 60 9.38 -17.44 -10.00
C ALA A 60 8.84 -17.44 -11.45
N PRO A 61 9.61 -16.95 -12.43
CA PRO A 61 9.14 -16.75 -13.80
C PRO A 61 8.82 -18.06 -14.54
N ASP A 62 9.29 -19.19 -14.04
CA ASP A 62 9.22 -20.53 -14.62
C ASP A 62 7.91 -21.28 -14.33
N ARG A 63 6.95 -20.64 -13.66
CA ARG A 63 5.59 -21.17 -13.44
C ARG A 63 4.55 -20.27 -14.11
N GLN A 64 4.59 -20.20 -15.43
CA GLN A 64 3.47 -19.78 -16.27
C GLN A 64 3.15 -20.92 -17.23
N GLU A 65 2.36 -21.88 -16.75
CA GLU A 65 1.58 -22.83 -17.56
C GLU A 65 0.10 -22.63 -17.25
#